data_AF-A0A7X2MWL0-F1
#
_entry.id   AF-A0A7X2MWL0-F1
#
_cell.length_a   1.000
_cell.length_b   1.000
_cell.length_c   1.000
_cell.angle_alpha   90.00
_cell.angle_beta   90.00
_cell.angle_gamma   90.00
#
_symmetry.space_group_name_H-M   'P 1'
#
loop_
_entity.id
_entity.type
_entity.pdbx_description
1 polymer ?
#
loop_
_entity_poly.entity_id
_entity_poly.type
_entity_poly.pdbx_seq_one_letter_code
_entity_poly.pdbx_strand_id
1 'polypeptide(L)'
;MSRGFVVKGKDTAVFLQDKLSEMGLTPKEYNEFIVYWLPKMQDNPYNLITFQGKSYTNSAKLKVDPKPDSVLRVFMAYKKLNKPVEIEKPDIKEFHRRGFTVVEWGGREVK
;
A
#
# COMPACT_ATOMS: atom_id res chain seq x y z
N MET A 1 -6.28 13.36 1.15
CA MET A 1 -5.99 12.21 2.03
C MET A 1 -6.52 12.58 3.40
N SER A 2 -7.66 12.04 3.83
CA SER A 2 -8.27 12.37 5.14
C SER A 2 -7.89 11.39 6.25
N ARG A 3 -7.44 10.18 5.89
CA ARG A 3 -6.94 9.14 6.81
C ARG A 3 -5.60 8.58 6.31
N GLY A 4 -4.70 8.25 7.23
CA GLY A 4 -3.39 7.69 6.87
C GLY A 4 -2.50 7.37 8.08
N PHE A 5 -1.28 6.98 7.78
CA PHE A 5 -0.21 6.73 8.74
C PHE A 5 0.88 7.77 8.54
N VAL A 6 1.36 8.37 9.62
CA VAL A 6 2.52 9.27 9.57
C VAL A 6 3.73 8.52 10.09
N VAL A 7 4.68 8.29 9.19
CA VAL A 7 5.83 7.39 9.40
C VAL A 7 7.11 8.17 9.13
N LYS A 8 8.14 8.01 9.96
CA LYS A 8 9.46 8.61 9.65
C LYS A 8 10.06 7.91 8.44
N GLY A 9 10.84 8.62 7.62
CA GLY A 9 11.51 8.03 6.45
C GLY A 9 12.28 6.75 6.81
N LYS A 10 13.14 6.84 7.83
CA LYS A 10 13.93 5.71 8.34
C LYS A 10 13.12 4.49 8.82
N ASP A 11 11.87 4.68 9.23
CA ASP A 11 11.01 3.61 9.75
C ASP A 11 10.07 3.05 8.66
N THR A 12 10.15 3.59 7.43
CA THR A 12 9.23 3.25 6.33
C THR A 12 9.35 1.80 5.90
N ALA A 13 10.55 1.21 5.91
CA ALA A 13 10.74 -0.18 5.52
C ALA A 13 9.96 -1.14 6.44
N VAL A 14 10.15 -1.00 7.76
CA VAL A 14 9.46 -1.81 8.77
C VAL A 14 7.95 -1.60 8.70
N PHE A 15 7.52 -0.35 8.54
CA PHE A 15 6.11 -0.02 8.38
C PHE A 15 5.47 -0.71 7.15
N LEU A 16 6.13 -0.64 5.98
CA LEU A 16 5.61 -1.26 4.77
C LEU A 16 5.57 -2.79 4.89
N GLN A 17 6.60 -3.40 5.49
CA GLN A 17 6.61 -4.84 5.72
C GLN A 17 5.42 -5.29 6.60
N ASP A 18 5.18 -4.59 7.71
CA ASP A 18 4.04 -4.87 8.60
C ASP A 18 2.70 -4.72 7.87
N LYS A 19 2.46 -3.56 7.26
CA LYS A 19 1.15 -3.25 6.65
C LYS A 19 0.86 -4.03 5.39
N LEU A 20 1.84 -4.28 4.54
CA LEU A 20 1.62 -5.09 3.34
C LEU A 20 1.38 -6.56 3.69
N SER A 21 2.03 -7.08 4.74
CA SER A 21 1.75 -8.42 5.26
C SER A 21 0.34 -8.51 5.84
N GLU A 22 -0.07 -7.52 6.64
CA GLU A 22 -1.44 -7.42 7.19
C GLU A 22 -2.50 -7.37 6.08
N MET A 23 -2.18 -6.75 4.94
CA MET A 23 -3.03 -6.71 3.74
C MET A 23 -3.04 -8.01 2.92
N GLY A 24 -2.24 -9.02 3.28
CA GLY A 24 -2.21 -10.33 2.63
C GLY A 24 -1.18 -10.50 1.51
N LEU A 25 -0.22 -9.57 1.38
CA LEU A 25 0.94 -9.79 0.51
C LEU A 25 1.89 -10.79 1.17
N THR A 26 2.40 -11.71 0.36
CA THR A 26 3.47 -12.63 0.77
C THR A 26 4.82 -11.90 0.83
N PRO A 27 5.84 -12.47 1.51
CA PRO A 27 7.19 -11.91 1.52
C PRO A 27 7.76 -11.58 0.15
N LYS A 28 7.55 -12.45 -0.84
CA LYS A 28 8.01 -12.18 -2.20
C LYS A 28 7.34 -10.93 -2.80
N GLU A 29 6.01 -10.83 -2.67
CA GLU A 29 5.23 -9.74 -3.27
C GLU A 29 5.50 -8.39 -2.60
N TYR A 30 5.54 -8.33 -1.25
CA TYR A 30 5.82 -7.05 -0.59
C TYR A 30 7.29 -6.64 -0.73
N ASN A 31 8.23 -7.58 -0.89
CA ASN A 31 9.63 -7.23 -1.12
C ASN A 31 9.80 -6.49 -2.45
N GLU A 32 9.14 -6.94 -3.52
CA GLU A 32 9.14 -6.24 -4.81
C GLU A 32 8.52 -4.84 -4.68
N PHE A 33 7.42 -4.71 -3.93
CA PHE A 33 6.80 -3.42 -3.63
C PHE A 33 7.78 -2.47 -2.91
N ILE A 34 8.42 -2.95 -1.83
CA ILE A 34 9.32 -2.17 -0.99
C ILE A 34 10.55 -1.74 -1.78
N VAL A 35 11.16 -2.65 -2.57
CA VAL A 35 12.32 -2.34 -3.41
C VAL A 35 12.05 -1.16 -4.35
N TYR A 36 10.84 -1.10 -4.93
CA TYR A 36 10.49 0.00 -5.83
C TYR A 36 10.15 1.31 -5.11
N TRP A 37 9.37 1.25 -4.03
CA TRP A 37 8.82 2.45 -3.38
C TRP A 37 9.68 3.05 -2.28
N LEU A 38 10.38 2.22 -1.49
CA LEU A 38 11.16 2.68 -0.33
C LEU A 38 12.22 3.73 -0.68
N PRO A 39 13.00 3.63 -1.78
CA PRO A 39 14.00 4.64 -2.12
C PRO A 39 13.43 6.05 -2.32
N LYS A 40 12.13 6.17 -2.58
CA LYS A 40 11.43 7.46 -2.76
C LYS A 40 10.94 8.08 -1.44
N MET A 41 10.99 7.32 -0.35
CA MET A 41 10.38 7.67 0.94
C MET A 41 11.37 7.64 2.11
N GLN A 42 12.41 6.82 2.05
CA GLN A 42 13.32 6.58 3.18
C GLN A 42 14.07 7.84 3.66
N ASP A 43 14.34 8.78 2.75
CA ASP A 43 15.07 10.02 3.04
C ASP A 43 14.14 11.20 3.41
N ASN A 44 12.82 10.99 3.41
CA ASN A 44 11.87 12.00 3.85
C ASN A 44 11.87 12.12 5.38
N PRO A 45 11.71 13.34 5.95
CA PRO A 45 11.55 13.46 7.40
C PRO A 45 10.36 12.62 7.91
N TYR A 46 9.23 12.76 7.22
CA TYR A 46 8.02 11.97 7.44
C TYR A 46 7.32 11.69 6.10
N ASN A 47 6.60 10.59 6.05
CA ASN A 47 5.70 10.19 4.98
C ASN A 47 4.30 10.06 5.57
N LEU A 48 3.33 10.77 4.99
CA LEU A 48 1.92 10.45 5.16
C LEU A 48 1.56 9.39 4.14
N ILE A 49 1.29 8.17 4.59
CA ILE A 49 0.99 7.02 3.73
C ILE A 49 -0.47 6.59 3.94
N THR A 50 -1.18 6.30 2.86
CA THR A 50 -2.51 5.69 2.91
C THR A 50 -2.64 4.65 1.79
N PHE A 51 -3.47 3.64 2.01
CA PHE A 51 -3.75 2.61 1.01
C PHE A 51 -5.17 2.82 0.49
N GLN A 52 -5.29 3.04 -0.82
CA GLN A 52 -6.58 3.27 -1.44
C GLN A 52 -7.33 1.95 -1.61
N GLY A 53 -8.58 1.93 -1.14
CA GLY A 53 -9.51 0.82 -1.31
C GLY A 53 -10.39 0.96 -2.56
N LYS A 54 -11.71 0.77 -2.38
CA LYS A 54 -12.71 0.66 -3.46
C LYS A 54 -12.72 1.82 -4.48
N SER A 55 -12.36 3.04 -4.07
CA SER A 55 -12.36 4.20 -4.97
C SER A 55 -11.36 4.08 -6.12
N TYR A 56 -10.21 3.43 -5.88
CA TYR A 56 -9.20 3.19 -6.91
C TYR A 56 -9.55 1.99 -7.79
N THR A 57 -10.07 0.91 -7.20
CA THR A 57 -10.42 -0.30 -7.96
C THR A 57 -11.66 -0.13 -8.85
N ASN A 58 -12.57 0.80 -8.51
CA ASN A 58 -13.74 1.10 -9.33
C ASN A 58 -13.41 1.88 -10.61
N SER A 59 -12.34 2.68 -10.62
CA SER A 59 -11.92 3.46 -11.80
C SER A 59 -10.98 2.67 -12.71
N ALA A 60 -10.17 1.76 -12.17
CA ALA A 60 -9.29 0.89 -12.92
C ALA A 60 -9.90 -0.52 -13.07
N LYS A 61 -10.64 -0.75 -14.16
CA LYS A 61 -11.22 -2.06 -14.48
C LYS A 61 -10.12 -3.08 -14.78
N LEU A 62 -10.13 -4.22 -14.09
CA LEU A 62 -9.24 -5.36 -14.32
C LEU A 62 -10.06 -6.56 -14.79
N LYS A 63 -9.73 -7.12 -15.96
CA LYS A 63 -10.30 -8.37 -16.47
C LYS A 63 -9.16 -9.37 -16.65
N VAL A 64 -9.28 -10.53 -16.03
CA VAL A 64 -8.32 -11.64 -16.12
C VAL A 64 -9.08 -12.88 -16.60
N ASP A 65 -8.51 -13.60 -17.56
CA ASP A 65 -9.03 -14.86 -18.09
C ASP A 65 -7.91 -15.91 -18.07
N PRO A 66 -8.10 -17.08 -17.42
CA PRO A 66 -9.31 -17.51 -16.70
C PRO A 66 -9.62 -16.62 -15.48
N LYS A 67 -10.88 -16.65 -15.02
CA LYS A 67 -11.30 -15.85 -13.86
C LYS A 67 -10.54 -16.29 -12.60
N PRO A 68 -9.91 -15.37 -11.86
CA PRO A 68 -9.26 -15.69 -10.60
C PRO A 68 -10.25 -15.97 -9.48
N ASP A 69 -9.87 -16.88 -8.58
CA ASP A 69 -10.60 -17.23 -7.36
C ASP A 69 -10.48 -16.14 -6.29
N SER A 70 -9.37 -15.38 -6.30
CA SER A 70 -9.16 -14.24 -5.42
C SER A 70 -8.29 -13.16 -6.08
N VAL A 71 -8.57 -11.89 -5.75
CA VAL A 71 -7.86 -10.74 -6.30
C VAL A 71 -7.48 -9.79 -5.17
N LEU A 72 -6.18 -9.58 -4.96
CA LEU A 72 -5.64 -8.60 -4.05
C LEU A 72 -5.15 -7.38 -4.84
N ARG A 73 -5.63 -6.19 -4.50
CA ARG A 73 -5.20 -4.93 -5.13
C ARG A 73 -4.75 -3.96 -4.06
N VAL A 74 -3.48 -3.57 -4.08
CA VAL A 74 -2.90 -2.62 -3.14
C VAL A 74 -2.41 -1.39 -3.88
N PHE A 75 -2.98 -0.23 -3.58
CA PHE A 75 -2.54 1.02 -4.16
C PHE A 75 -2.15 2.02 -3.07
N MET A 76 -0.85 2.30 -2.94
CA MET A 76 -0.34 3.24 -1.96
C MET A 76 -0.37 4.67 -2.51
N ALA A 77 -0.93 5.60 -1.75
CA ALA A 77 -0.67 7.01 -1.95
C ALA A 77 0.18 7.52 -0.79
N TYR A 78 1.25 8.25 -1.10
CA TYR A 78 2.08 8.87 -0.06
C TYR A 78 2.31 10.35 -0.35
N LYS A 79 2.57 11.13 0.71
CA LYS A 79 2.95 12.53 0.64
C LYS A 79 4.09 12.80 1.61
N LYS A 80 5.15 13.46 1.14
CA LYS A 80 6.24 13.93 2.00
C LYS A 80 5.71 14.98 2.99
N LEU A 81 6.17 14.87 4.24
CA LEU A 81 5.91 15.83 5.29
C LEU A 81 7.23 16.29 5.93
N ASN A 82 7.33 17.59 6.23
CA ASN A 82 8.47 18.15 6.96
C ASN A 82 8.34 17.96 8.48
N LYS A 83 7.12 17.80 8.98
CA LYS A 83 6.77 17.60 10.40
C LYS A 83 5.64 16.56 10.48
N PRO A 84 5.52 15.81 11.59
CA PRO A 84 4.41 14.89 11.75
C PRO A 84 3.09 15.66 11.87
N VAL A 85 2.00 15.03 11.48
CA VAL A 85 0.64 15.56 11.64
C VAL A 85 -0.23 14.53 12.34
N GLU A 86 -1.20 14.98 13.10
CA GLU A 86 -2.23 14.11 13.65
C GLU A 86 -3.26 13.80 12.56
N ILE A 87 -3.50 12.51 12.33
CA ILE A 87 -4.46 12.06 11.34
C ILE A 87 -5.02 10.71 11.79
N GLU A 88 -6.31 10.50 11.51
CA GLU A 88 -6.97 9.25 11.81
C GLU A 88 -6.36 8.11 10.96
N LYS A 89 -6.11 6.97 11.61
CA LYS A 89 -5.58 5.78 10.94
C LYS A 89 -6.69 5.11 10.13
N PRO A 90 -6.42 4.66 8.90
CA PRO A 90 -7.39 3.92 8.11
C PRO A 90 -7.48 2.46 8.58
N ASP A 91 -8.64 1.85 8.38
CA ASP A 91 -8.82 0.41 8.60
C ASP A 91 -8.09 -0.37 7.51
N ILE A 92 -7.33 -1.38 7.92
CA ILE A 92 -6.76 -2.38 7.01
C ILE A 92 -7.75 -3.54 6.91
N LYS A 93 -8.03 -3.97 5.68
CA LYS A 93 -8.91 -5.11 5.42
C LYS A 93 -8.07 -6.35 5.20
N GLU A 94 -8.43 -7.41 5.90
CA GLU A 94 -7.85 -8.72 5.69
C GLU A 94 -8.19 -9.24 4.29
N PHE A 95 -7.23 -9.93 3.67
CA PHE A 95 -7.39 -10.60 2.39
C PHE A 95 -7.21 -12.11 2.56
N HIS A 96 -8.23 -12.88 2.15
CA HIS A 96 -8.16 -14.34 2.17
C HIS A 96 -7.78 -14.87 0.79
N ARG A 97 -6.55 -15.36 0.68
CA ARG A 97 -6.01 -15.99 -0.54
C ARG A 97 -6.66 -17.36 -0.78
N ARG A 98 -7.22 -17.57 -1.97
CA ARG A 98 -7.85 -18.84 -2.37
C ARG A 98 -7.60 -19.11 -3.84
N GLY A 99 -7.28 -20.36 -4.19
CA GLY A 99 -7.16 -20.84 -5.57
C GLY A 99 -6.21 -19.99 -6.43
N PHE A 100 -6.54 -19.85 -7.72
CA PHE A 100 -5.84 -18.97 -8.63
C PHE A 100 -5.99 -17.51 -8.17
N THR A 101 -4.89 -16.94 -7.68
CA THR A 101 -4.85 -15.60 -7.09
C THR A 101 -4.13 -14.63 -7.99
N VAL A 102 -4.75 -13.46 -8.22
CA VAL A 102 -4.11 -12.32 -8.88
C VAL A 102 -3.76 -11.27 -7.84
N VAL A 103 -2.52 -10.79 -7.86
CA VAL A 103 -2.07 -9.69 -7.03
C VAL A 103 -1.65 -8.54 -7.92
N GLU A 104 -2.23 -7.37 -7.69
CA GLU A 104 -1.84 -6.11 -8.29
C GLU A 104 -1.37 -5.18 -7.18
N TRP A 105 -0.22 -4.56 -7.36
CA TRP A 105 0.23 -3.50 -6.47
C TRP A 105 0.76 -2.30 -7.25
N GLY A 106 0.62 -1.13 -6.65
CA GLY A 106 1.06 0.12 -7.24
C GLY A 106 1.02 1.25 -6.23
N GLY A 107 1.30 2.46 -6.72
CA GLY A 107 1.20 3.63 -5.89
C GLY A 107 1.51 4.92 -6.61
N ARG A 108 1.44 6.03 -5.87
CA ARG A 108 1.82 7.36 -6.34
C ARG A 108 2.23 8.28 -5.21
N GLU A 109 3.08 9.23 -5.52
CA GLU A 109 3.26 10.42 -4.72
C GLU A 109 2.10 11.39 -4.96
N VAL A 110 1.59 12.00 -3.88
CA VAL A 110 0.60 13.06 -3.90
C VAL A 110 1.30 14.37 -3.55
N LYS A 111 1.27 15.33 -4.46
CA LYS A 111 1.82 16.67 -4.25
C LYS A 111 0.98 17.47 -3.26
#